data_AF-A0A3B8L1D2-F1
#
_entry.id   AF-A0A3B8L1D2-F1
#
_cell.length_a   1.000
_cell.length_b   1.000
_cell.length_c   1.000
_cell.angle_alpha   90.00
_cell.angle_beta   90.00
_cell.angle_gamma   90.00
#
_symmetry.space_group_name_H-M   'P 1'
#
loop_
_entity.id
_entity.type
_entity.pdbx_description
1 polymer ?
#
loop_
_entity_poly.entity_id
_entity_poly.type
_entity_poly.pdbx_seq_one_letter_code
_entity_poly.pdbx_strand_id
1 'polypeptide(L)'
;ALEDARARGVLGSDAAGSGRPFEIEIFTSPGGYILGEETALLEALEDRRGEPRNKPPYPGQVGLFGEPTLINNVETFVLSVPIIAHGSDWWTRQGAEGFSGLKFVSLSGDVTRPGVYEIP
;
A
#
# COMPACT_ATOMS: atom_id res chain seq x y z
N ALA A 1 -11.03 0.04 13.23
CA ALA A 1 -10.30 1.12 12.50
C ALA A 1 -11.16 1.70 11.38
N LEU A 2 -11.60 0.91 10.39
CA LEU A 2 -12.46 1.43 9.31
C LEU A 2 -13.78 2.04 9.81
N GLU A 3 -14.45 1.38 10.75
CA GLU A 3 -15.67 1.90 11.36
C GLU A 3 -15.43 3.23 12.10
N ASP A 4 -14.33 3.35 12.84
CA ASP A 4 -13.93 4.61 13.49
C ASP A 4 -13.63 5.71 12.47
N ALA A 5 -12.91 5.37 11.39
CA ALA A 5 -12.61 6.30 10.31
C ALA A 5 -13.90 6.82 9.63
N ARG A 6 -14.89 5.95 9.39
CA ARG A 6 -16.21 6.35 8.89
C ARG A 6 -16.97 7.20 9.90
N ALA A 7 -17.01 6.80 11.17
CA ALA A 7 -17.70 7.53 12.23
C ALA A 7 -17.13 8.94 12.44
N ARG A 8 -15.83 9.12 12.17
CA ARG A 8 -15.12 10.40 12.23
C ARG A 8 -15.14 11.19 10.91
N GLY A 9 -15.82 10.68 9.88
CA GLY A 9 -15.92 11.33 8.56
C GLY A 9 -14.62 11.34 7.75
N VAL A 10 -13.63 10.52 8.10
CA VAL A 10 -12.38 10.36 7.32
C VAL A 10 -12.64 9.59 6.03
N LEU A 11 -13.57 8.62 6.07
CA LEU A 11 -14.09 7.86 4.93
C LEU A 11 -15.58 8.14 4.76
N GLY A 12 -16.12 7.90 3.57
CA GLY A 12 -17.55 8.03 3.25
C GLY A 12 -17.81 8.88 2.01
N SER A 13 -19.03 9.39 1.89
CA SER A 13 -19.49 10.17 0.72
C SER A 13 -18.86 11.57 0.60
N ASP A 14 -18.42 12.14 1.72
CA ASP A 14 -17.66 13.38 1.80
C ASP A 14 -16.41 13.17 2.67
N ALA A 15 -15.47 12.40 2.13
CA ALA A 15 -14.30 11.94 2.87
C ALA A 15 -13.41 13.13 3.27
N ALA A 16 -13.18 13.27 4.58
CA ALA A 16 -12.43 14.35 5.20
C ALA A 16 -12.91 15.77 4.82
N GLY A 17 -14.19 15.93 4.45
CA GLY A 17 -14.76 17.22 4.03
C GLY A 17 -14.26 17.72 2.67
N SER A 18 -13.78 16.81 1.81
CA SER A 18 -13.19 17.13 0.51
C SER A 18 -14.22 17.39 -0.61
N GLY A 19 -15.51 17.14 -0.35
CA GLY A 19 -16.57 17.11 -1.35
C GLY A 19 -16.52 15.89 -2.27
N ARG A 20 -15.71 14.87 -1.95
CA ARG A 20 -15.51 13.66 -2.77
C ARG A 20 -15.72 12.39 -1.94
N PRO A 21 -16.34 11.35 -2.53
CA PRO A 21 -16.46 10.07 -1.86
C PRO A 21 -15.10 9.34 -1.87
N PHE A 22 -14.77 8.70 -0.76
CA PHE A 22 -13.65 7.78 -0.65
C PHE A 22 -13.94 6.70 0.39
N GLU A 23 -13.80 5.44 0.01
CA GLU A 23 -14.13 4.29 0.84
C GLU A 23 -13.03 3.24 0.75
N ILE A 24 -12.89 2.44 1.81
CA ILE A 24 -11.92 1.34 1.89
C ILE A 24 -12.67 0.07 2.26
N GLU A 25 -12.42 -0.97 1.48
CA GLU A 25 -12.87 -2.33 1.76
C GLU A 25 -11.67 -3.23 2.02
N ILE A 26 -11.86 -4.26 2.85
CA ILE A 26 -10.83 -5.25 3.16
C ILE A 26 -11.13 -6.51 2.39
N PHE A 27 -10.24 -6.85 1.48
CA PHE A 27 -10.20 -8.17 0.87
C PHE A 27 -9.29 -9.10 1.69
N THR A 28 -9.84 -10.23 2.13
CA THR A 28 -9.04 -11.28 2.78
C THR A 28 -8.63 -12.29 1.73
N SER A 29 -7.36 -12.29 1.36
CA SER A 29 -6.82 -13.22 0.36
C SER A 29 -7.00 -14.68 0.81
N PRO A 30 -7.28 -15.62 -0.12
CA PRO A 30 -7.34 -17.05 0.18
C PRO A 30 -5.96 -17.65 0.53
N GLY A 31 -4.89 -16.85 0.46
CA GLY A 31 -3.54 -17.24 0.80
C GLY A 31 -2.74 -17.74 -0.41
N GLY A 32 -1.42 -17.70 -0.27
CA GLY A 32 -0.48 -18.06 -1.34
C GLY A 32 0.51 -16.93 -1.58
N TYR A 33 1.81 -17.26 -1.55
CA TYR A 33 2.88 -16.27 -1.72
C TYR A 33 2.78 -15.52 -3.06
N ILE A 34 2.33 -16.19 -4.12
CA ILE A 34 2.16 -15.61 -5.45
C ILE A 34 1.12 -14.48 -5.48
N LEU A 35 0.13 -14.51 -4.57
CA LEU A 35 -0.90 -13.46 -4.50
C LEU A 35 -0.37 -12.13 -3.93
N GLY A 36 0.89 -12.10 -3.50
CA GLY A 36 1.60 -10.85 -3.22
C GLY A 36 2.14 -10.17 -4.49
N GLU A 37 2.16 -10.85 -5.64
CA GLU A 37 2.47 -10.22 -6.92
C GLU A 37 1.29 -9.36 -7.38
N GLU A 38 1.61 -8.17 -7.90
CA GLU A 38 0.68 -7.12 -8.26
C GLU A 38 -0.52 -7.60 -9.10
N THR A 39 -0.27 -8.32 -10.19
CA THR A 39 -1.32 -8.76 -11.13
C THR A 39 -2.02 -10.04 -10.68
N ALA A 40 -1.33 -10.93 -9.96
CA ALA A 40 -1.97 -12.08 -9.32
C ALA A 40 -2.94 -11.65 -8.21
N LEU A 41 -2.63 -10.56 -7.49
CA LEU A 41 -3.54 -9.94 -6.51
C LEU A 41 -4.83 -9.47 -7.19
N LEU A 42 -4.74 -8.85 -8.38
CA LEU A 42 -5.91 -8.44 -9.16
C LEU A 42 -6.80 -9.62 -9.53
N GLU A 43 -6.22 -10.73 -10.01
CA GLU A 43 -6.98 -11.94 -10.30
C GLU A 43 -7.70 -12.47 -9.07
N ALA A 44 -7.03 -12.50 -7.90
CA ALA A 44 -7.66 -12.94 -6.66
C ALA A 44 -8.80 -12.01 -6.21
N LEU A 45 -8.65 -10.69 -6.35
CA LEU A 45 -9.70 -9.70 -6.08
C LEU A 45 -10.91 -9.86 -7.02
N GLU A 46 -10.69 -10.38 -8.23
CA GLU A 46 -11.71 -10.66 -9.24
C GLU A 46 -12.31 -12.07 -9.13
N ASP A 47 -12.04 -12.78 -8.03
CA ASP A 47 -12.48 -14.17 -7.78
C ASP A 47 -12.01 -15.17 -8.85
N ARG A 48 -10.80 -14.93 -9.36
CA ARG A 48 -10.12 -15.80 -10.33
C ARG A 48 -8.90 -16.48 -9.69
N ARG A 49 -8.36 -17.45 -10.41
CA ARG A 49 -7.10 -18.07 -10.02
C ARG A 49 -5.98 -17.03 -10.09
N GLY A 50 -5.19 -16.89 -9.03
CA GLY A 50 -4.10 -15.92 -8.93
C GLY A 50 -2.88 -16.24 -9.80
N GLU A 51 -3.10 -16.35 -11.10
CA GLU A 51 -2.05 -16.44 -12.12
C GLU A 51 -1.72 -15.02 -12.59
N PRO A 52 -0.46 -14.56 -12.47
CA PRO A 52 -0.07 -13.23 -12.93
C PRO A 52 -0.48 -12.95 -14.38
N ARG A 53 -0.94 -11.72 -14.64
CA ARG A 53 -1.27 -11.26 -16.00
C ARG A 53 0.02 -10.95 -16.76
N ASN A 54 0.04 -11.24 -18.05
CA ASN A 54 1.11 -10.76 -18.92
C ASN A 54 1.05 -9.22 -19.02
N LYS A 55 2.21 -8.57 -18.93
CA LYS A 55 2.38 -7.14 -19.17
C LYS A 55 2.98 -6.97 -20.58
N PRO A 56 2.48 -6.06 -21.43
CA PRO A 56 1.31 -5.17 -21.27
C PRO A 56 -0.06 -5.88 -21.44
N PRO A 57 -1.17 -5.28 -20.96
CA PRO A 57 -1.28 -3.94 -20.36
C PRO A 57 -0.79 -3.88 -18.90
N TYR A 58 -0.36 -2.69 -18.46
CA TYR A 58 0.05 -2.45 -17.07
C TYR A 58 -1.16 -2.11 -16.18
N PRO A 59 -1.18 -2.50 -14.89
CA PRO A 59 -2.30 -2.23 -13.97
C PRO A 59 -2.70 -0.76 -13.85
N GLY A 60 -1.73 0.16 -13.92
CA GLY A 60 -2.00 1.60 -13.92
C GLY A 60 -2.80 2.10 -15.13
N GLN A 61 -2.94 1.28 -16.17
CA GLN A 61 -3.77 1.55 -17.35
C GLN A 61 -5.03 0.67 -17.36
N VAL A 62 -4.86 -0.63 -17.11
CA VAL A 62 -5.94 -1.64 -17.10
C VAL A 62 -5.66 -2.61 -15.95
N GLY A 63 -6.28 -2.36 -14.80
CA GLY A 63 -6.05 -3.07 -13.54
C GLY A 63 -7.29 -3.81 -13.05
N LEU A 64 -7.71 -3.51 -11.82
CA LEU A 64 -8.84 -4.13 -11.15
C LEU A 64 -10.14 -3.85 -11.91
N PHE A 65 -10.87 -4.88 -12.30
CA PHE A 65 -12.11 -4.79 -13.09
C PHE A 65 -11.94 -4.03 -14.42
N GLY A 66 -10.72 -3.97 -14.94
CA GLY A 66 -10.38 -3.24 -16.17
C GLY A 66 -10.13 -1.75 -15.98
N GLU A 67 -10.18 -1.23 -14.76
CA GLU A 67 -9.99 0.20 -14.46
C GLU A 67 -8.52 0.52 -14.13
N PRO A 68 -8.05 1.76 -14.40
CA PRO A 68 -6.73 2.21 -13.97
C PRO A 68 -6.51 2.04 -12.47
N THR A 69 -5.54 1.21 -12.08
CA THR A 69 -5.34 0.83 -10.67
C THR A 69 -3.88 1.03 -10.27
N LEU A 70 -3.66 1.84 -9.23
CA LEU A 70 -2.36 1.96 -8.59
C LEU A 70 -2.26 0.97 -7.44
N ILE A 71 -1.25 0.11 -7.47
CA ILE A 71 -1.01 -0.92 -6.47
C ILE A 71 0.27 -0.56 -5.74
N ASN A 72 0.19 -0.40 -4.42
CA ASN A 72 1.33 -0.06 -3.58
C ASN A 72 1.33 -0.93 -2.33
N ASN A 73 2.52 -1.17 -1.79
CA ASN A 73 2.66 -1.81 -0.49
C ASN A 73 2.10 -0.90 0.62
N VAL A 74 1.65 -1.51 1.72
CA VAL A 74 1.17 -0.80 2.92
C VAL A 74 2.22 0.19 3.44
N GLU A 75 3.50 -0.19 3.45
CA GLU A 75 4.60 0.69 3.87
C GLU A 75 4.63 2.00 3.06
N THR A 76 4.48 1.91 1.73
CA THR A 76 4.43 3.10 0.85
C THR A 76 3.28 4.02 1.23
N PHE A 77 2.08 3.48 1.48
CA PHE A 77 0.93 4.29 1.89
C PHE A 77 1.12 4.91 3.28
N VAL A 78 1.68 4.18 4.24
CA VAL A 78 1.98 4.71 5.57
C VAL A 78 2.99 5.86 5.49
N LEU A 79 4.06 5.71 4.70
CA LEU A 79 5.09 6.73 4.55
C LEU A 79 4.60 7.97 3.77
N SER A 80 3.54 7.85 2.98
CA SER A 80 2.93 9.01 2.33
C SER A 80 2.42 10.05 3.34
N VAL A 81 1.99 9.63 4.54
CA VAL A 81 1.45 10.52 5.58
C VAL A 81 2.51 11.51 6.11
N PRO A 82 3.69 11.08 6.62
CA PRO A 82 4.73 12.01 7.03
C PRO A 82 5.33 12.80 5.87
N ILE A 83 5.37 12.24 4.64
CA ILE A 83 5.81 12.99 3.45
C ILE A 83 4.85 14.16 3.18
N ILE A 84 3.53 13.95 3.25
CA ILE A 84 2.54 15.02 3.08
C ILE A 84 2.63 16.04 4.22
N ALA A 85 2.85 15.58 5.46
CA ALA A 85 2.90 16.45 6.64
C ALA A 85 4.17 17.32 6.71
N HIS A 86 5.32 16.81 6.24
CA HIS A 86 6.62 17.48 6.38
C HIS A 86 7.25 17.94 5.05
N GLY A 87 6.70 17.51 3.92
CA GLY A 87 7.18 17.84 2.59
C GLY A 87 8.30 16.93 2.09
N SER A 88 8.54 16.97 0.77
CA SER A 88 9.56 16.16 0.09
C SER A 88 10.97 16.42 0.60
N ASP A 89 11.30 17.67 0.95
CA ASP A 89 12.63 18.04 1.44
C ASP A 89 12.95 17.41 2.80
N TRP A 90 11.93 17.15 3.62
CA TRP A 90 12.12 16.39 4.86
C TRP A 90 12.43 14.92 4.54
N TRP A 91 11.71 14.33 3.59
CA TRP A 91 11.89 12.94 3.16
C TRP A 91 13.25 12.68 2.54
N THR A 92 13.73 13.55 1.66
CA THR A 92 15.03 13.41 0.97
C THR A 92 16.22 13.61 1.90
N ARG A 93 16.02 14.26 3.05
CA ARG A 93 17.01 14.34 4.14
C ARG A 93 17.02 13.10 5.04
N GLN A 94 15.99 12.27 4.99
CA GLN A 94 16.05 10.92 5.53
C GLN A 94 16.79 10.03 4.52
N GLY A 95 17.41 8.96 5.00
CA GLY A 95 18.10 8.02 4.14
C GLY A 95 19.59 7.86 4.44
N ALA A 96 20.22 7.06 3.60
CA ALA A 96 21.67 6.93 3.49
C ALA A 96 22.18 7.46 2.14
N GLU A 97 23.50 7.56 1.95
CA GLU A 97 24.10 8.06 0.71
C GLU A 97 23.54 7.35 -0.53
N GLY A 98 22.92 8.12 -1.44
CA GLY A 98 22.30 7.61 -2.68
C GLY A 98 20.85 7.13 -2.56
N PHE A 99 20.26 7.13 -1.36
CA PHE A 99 18.89 6.71 -1.10
C PHE A 99 18.14 7.76 -0.27
N SER A 100 16.84 7.89 -0.49
CA SER A 100 15.99 8.82 0.25
C SER A 100 14.87 8.08 0.95
N GLY A 101 14.62 8.47 2.19
CA GLY A 101 13.47 8.00 2.94
C GLY A 101 13.80 7.18 4.17
N LEU A 102 12.76 6.52 4.67
CA LEU A 102 12.81 5.60 5.78
C LEU A 102 12.37 4.22 5.27
N LYS A 103 12.88 3.17 5.91
CA LYS A 103 12.57 1.79 5.59
C LYS A 103 12.29 0.98 6.84
N PHE A 104 11.23 0.18 6.83
CA PHE A 104 11.03 -0.87 7.80
C PHE A 104 11.81 -2.12 7.37
N VAL A 105 12.72 -2.56 8.25
CA VAL A 105 13.49 -3.79 8.09
C VAL A 105 13.06 -4.77 9.16
N SER A 106 12.68 -5.98 8.73
CA SER A 106 12.36 -7.09 9.62
C SER A 106 13.61 -7.92 9.86
N LEU A 107 14.13 -7.88 11.09
CA LEU A 107 15.20 -8.76 11.55
C LEU A 107 14.58 -10.00 12.20
N SER A 108 14.87 -11.16 11.61
CA SER A 108 14.41 -12.47 12.08
C SER A 108 15.53 -13.52 11.95
N GLY A 109 15.37 -14.68 12.58
CA GLY A 109 16.36 -15.75 12.59
C GLY A 109 17.22 -15.76 13.86
N ASP A 110 18.47 -16.20 13.74
CA ASP A 110 19.41 -16.33 14.85
C ASP A 110 20.07 -14.98 15.18
N VAL A 111 19.31 -14.13 15.86
CA VAL A 111 19.73 -12.79 16.28
C VAL A 111 19.31 -12.55 17.73
N THR A 112 20.12 -11.81 18.48
CA THR A 112 19.83 -11.51 19.90
C THR A 112 18.59 -10.62 20.08
N ARG A 113 18.27 -9.80 19.08
CA ARG A 113 17.16 -8.83 19.13
C ARG A 113 16.38 -8.88 17.81
N PRO A 114 15.47 -9.84 17.64
CA PRO A 114 14.56 -9.86 16.49
C PRO A 114 13.51 -8.75 16.63
N GLY A 115 13.01 -8.27 15.50
CA GLY A 115 11.99 -7.20 15.48
C GLY A 115 11.88 -6.51 14.14
N VAL A 116 10.96 -5.55 14.07
CA VAL A 116 10.84 -4.63 12.93
C VAL A 116 11.44 -3.29 13.36
N TYR A 117 12.38 -2.80 12.57
CA TYR A 117 13.11 -1.56 12.83
C TYR A 117 12.86 -0.58 11.69
N GLU A 118 12.49 0.65 12.01
CA GLU A 118 12.53 1.76 11.06
C GLU A 118 13.96 2.30 11.02
N ILE A 119 14.53 2.38 9.83
CA ILE A 119 15.87 2.91 9.59
C ILE A 119 15.84 3.98 8.50
N PRO A 120 16.76 4.96 8.52
CA PRO A 120 17.06 5.79 7.36
C PRO A 120 17.63 4.93 6.21
#